data_AF-A0A447U304-F1
#
_entry.id   AF-A0A447U304-F1
#
_cell.length_a   1.000
_cell.length_b   1.000
_cell.length_c   1.000
_cell.angle_alpha   90.00
_cell.angle_beta   90.00
_cell.angle_gamma   90.00
#
_symmetry.space_group_name_H-M   'P 1'
#
loop_
_entity.id
_entity.type
_entity.pdbx_description
1 polymer ?
#
loop_
_entity_poly.entity_id
_entity_poly.type
_entity_poly.pdbx_seq_one_letter_code
_entity_poly.pdbx_strand_id
1 'polypeptide(L)' 'MHKAQLLKLVYSCLFKNEILMNMLEESSSHGLLCLNELTEYVALQVHNSLFSEDLSSLVETTKNEAHHQS' A
#
# COMPACT_ATOMS: atom_id res chain seq x y z
N MET A 1 7.98 5.94 13.73
CA MET A 1 6.88 5.19 14.39
C MET A 1 5.50 5.40 13.71
N HIS A 2 5.29 6.44 12.91
CA HIS A 2 4.00 6.76 12.29
C HIS A 2 3.60 5.89 11.06
N LYS A 3 4.57 5.46 10.24
CA LYS A 3 4.31 4.69 9.01
C LYS A 3 3.56 3.37 9.24
N ALA A 4 3.96 2.59 10.24
CA ALA A 4 3.35 1.29 10.53
C ALA A 4 1.92 1.40 11.08
N GLN A 5 1.61 2.47 11.82
CA GLN A 5 0.27 2.72 12.32
C GLN A 5 -0.67 3.21 11.21
N LEU A 6 -0.16 4.05 10.31
CA LEU A 6 -0.89 4.50 9.13
C LEU A 6 -1.22 3.34 8.19
N LEU A 7 -0.25 2.45 7.95
CA LEU A 7 -0.45 1.27 7.12
C LEU A 7 -1.57 0.39 7.69
N LYS A 8 -1.56 0.14 9.01
CA LYS A 8 -2.61 -0.63 9.71
C LYS A 8 -3.98 0.04 9.62
N LEU A 9 -4.03 1.36 9.75
CA LEU A 9 -5.27 2.13 9.60
C LEU A 9 -5.84 1.98 8.19
N VAL A 10 -5.02 2.19 7.16
CA VAL A 10 -5.43 2.06 5.76
C VAL A 10 -5.84 0.62 5.44
N TYR A 11 -5.08 -0.38 5.90
CA TYR A 11 -5.48 -1.79 5.83
C TYR A 11 -6.87 -2.03 6.43
N SER A 12 -7.12 -1.52 7.64
CA SER A 12 -8.40 -1.70 8.32
C SER A 12 -9.57 -1.01 7.61
N CYS A 13 -9.31 0.10 6.91
CA CYS A 13 -10.31 0.79 6.11
C CYS A 13 -10.59 0.07 4.78
N LEU A 14 -9.56 -0.46 4.13
CA LEU A 14 -9.69 -1.20 2.87
C LEU A 14 -10.42 -2.54 3.08
N PHE A 15 -10.17 -3.25 4.18
CA PHE A 15 -10.87 -4.50 4.49
C PHE A 15 -12.32 -4.32 4.94
N LYS A 16 -12.74 -3.11 5.30
CA LYS A 16 -14.17 -2.79 5.50
C LYS A 16 -14.93 -2.60 4.19
N ASN A 17 -14.23 -2.59 3.07
CA ASN A 17 -14.84 -2.50 1.75
C ASN A 17 -15.19 -3.91 1.27
N GLU A 18 -16.49 -4.20 1.15
CA GLU A 18 -17.00 -5.49 0.69
C GLU A 18 -16.48 -5.88 -0.71
N ILE A 19 -16.21 -4.90 -1.59
CA ILE A 19 -15.67 -5.18 -2.93
C ILE A 19 -14.23 -5.71 -2.83
N LEU A 20 -13.43 -5.18 -1.92
CA LEU A 20 -12.06 -5.65 -1.67
C LEU A 20 -12.04 -7.00 -0.93
N MET A 21 -12.95 -7.22 0.00
CA MET A 21 -13.13 -8.52 0.65
C MET A 21 -13.59 -9.60 -0.32
N ASN A 22 -14.51 -9.29 -1.23
CA ASN A 22 -14.96 -10.21 -2.27
C ASN A 22 -13.82 -10.53 -3.26
N MET A 23 -13.02 -9.53 -3.64
CA MET A 23 -11.82 -9.77 -4.46
C MET A 23 -10.81 -10.69 -3.74
N LEU A 24 -10.69 -10.61 -2.41
CA LEU A 24 -9.82 -11.48 -1.63
C LEU A 24 -10.36 -12.91 -1.52
N GLU A 25 -11.65 -13.08 -1.26
CA GLU A 25 -12.31 -14.40 -1.21
C GLU A 25 -12.20 -15.13 -2.55
N GLU A 26 -12.21 -14.39 -3.66
CA GLU A 26 -12.03 -14.95 -5.00
C GLU A 26 -10.56 -15.02 -5.46
N SER A 27 -9.59 -14.51 -4.68
CA SER A 27 -8.22 -14.29 -5.19
C SER A 27 -7.30 -15.50 -5.19
N SER A 28 -6.67 -15.73 -6.33
CA SER A 28 -5.37 -16.39 -6.46
C SER A 28 -4.24 -15.52 -5.86
N SER A 29 -3.01 -16.04 -5.75
CA SER A 29 -1.84 -15.28 -5.26
C SER A 29 -1.64 -13.91 -5.94
N HIS A 30 -2.12 -13.75 -7.18
CA HIS A 30 -2.10 -12.49 -7.92
C HIS A 30 -3.03 -11.41 -7.32
N GLY A 31 -4.24 -11.76 -6.87
CA GLY A 31 -5.16 -10.79 -6.28
C GLY A 31 -4.67 -10.26 -4.94
N LEU A 32 -4.00 -11.09 -4.14
CA LEU A 32 -3.31 -10.67 -2.92
C LEU A 32 -2.17 -9.67 -3.20
N LEU A 33 -1.40 -9.89 -4.27
CA LEU A 33 -0.34 -8.96 -4.67
C LEU A 33 -0.91 -7.60 -5.09
N CYS A 34 -1.95 -7.59 -5.92
CA CYS A 34 -2.62 -6.34 -6.32
C CYS A 34 -3.21 -5.58 -5.12
N LEU A 35 -3.78 -6.29 -4.13
CA LEU A 35 -4.28 -5.65 -2.92
C LEU A 35 -3.15 -5.01 -2.10
N ASN A 36 -2.02 -5.69 -1.98
CA ASN A 36 -0.86 -5.16 -1.26
C ASN A 36 -0.36 -3.86 -1.92
N GLU A 37 -0.26 -3.85 -3.25
CA GLU A 37 0.14 -2.65 -4.01
C GLU A 37 -0.85 -1.49 -3.84
N LEU A 38 -2.16 -1.79 -3.92
CA LEU A 38 -3.20 -0.78 -3.69
C LEU A 38 -3.13 -0.21 -2.27
N THR A 39 -2.91 -1.08 -1.29
CA THR A 39 -2.82 -0.68 0.11
C THR A 39 -1.61 0.19 0.38
N GLU A 40 -0.46 -0.17 -0.20
CA GLU A 40 0.76 0.63 -0.10
C GLU A 40 0.60 2.00 -0.77
N TYR A 41 -0.02 2.04 -1.96
CA TYR A 41 -0.32 3.28 -2.67
C TYR A 41 -1.22 4.21 -1.85
N VAL A 42 -2.34 3.71 -1.33
CA VAL A 42 -3.26 4.52 -0.52
C VAL A 42 -2.59 5.00 0.77
N ALA A 43 -1.79 4.16 1.42
CA ALA A 43 -1.04 4.55 2.61
C ALA A 43 -0.03 5.67 2.33
N LEU A 44 0.65 5.63 1.18
CA LEU A 44 1.53 6.70 0.75
C LEU A 44 0.77 8.02 0.52
N GLN A 45 -0.37 7.98 -0.17
CA GLN A 45 -1.18 9.18 -0.41
C GLN A 45 -1.73 9.80 0.88
N VAL A 46 -2.19 8.98 1.81
CA VAL A 46 -2.65 9.44 3.12
C VAL A 46 -1.49 10.03 3.91
N HIS A 47 -0.30 9.41 3.87
CA HIS A 47 0.89 9.95 4.53
C HIS A 47 1.24 11.33 3.96
N ASN A 48 1.35 11.42 2.64
CA ASN A 48 1.72 12.66 1.97
C ASN A 48 0.71 13.78 2.27
N SER A 49 -0.58 13.44 2.33
CA SER A 49 -1.64 14.38 2.68
C SER A 49 -1.57 14.87 4.14
N LEU A 50 -1.29 13.96 5.09
CA LEU A 50 -1.25 14.30 6.52
C LEU A 50 0.00 15.08 6.92
N PHE A 51 1.14 14.79 6.30
CA PHE A 51 2.42 15.38 6.66
C PHE A 51 2.89 16.46 5.67
N SER A 52 2.18 16.67 4.55
CA SER A 52 2.60 17.58 3.46
C SER A 52 4.01 17.31 2.94
N GLU A 53 4.44 16.04 3.04
CA GLU A 53 5.72 15.54 2.55
C GLU A 53 5.46 14.63 1.35
N ASP A 54 6.22 14.76 0.27
CA ASP A 54 6.12 13.83 -0.87
C ASP A 54 7.17 12.72 -0.77
N LEU A 55 6.75 11.54 -0.29
CA LEU A 55 7.62 10.36 -0.25
C LEU A 55 7.62 9.54 -1.55
N SER A 56 6.92 9.98 -2.60
CA SER A 56 6.78 9.20 -3.84
C SER A 56 8.14 8.93 -4.49
N SER A 57 9.02 9.93 -4.52
CA SER A 57 10.38 9.81 -5.05
C SER A 57 11.25 8.82 -4.26
N LEU A 58 11.09 8.75 -2.94
CA LEU A 58 11.84 7.79 -2.12
C LEU A 58 11.36 6.35 -2.39
N VAL A 59 10.05 6.14 -2.52
CA VAL A 59 9.48 4.82 -2.85
C VAL A 59 9.95 4.36 -4.22
N GLU A 60 9.99 5.25 -5.21
CA GLU A 60 10.46 4.93 -6.57
C GLU A 60 11.95 4.57 -6.59
N THR A 61 12.79 5.33 -5.87
CA THR A 61 14.23 5.05 -5.77
C THR A 61 14.48 3.69 -5.13
N THR A 62 13.75 3.36 -4.05
CA THR A 62 13.89 2.08 -3.36
C THR A 62 13.46 0.89 -4.23
N LYS A 63 12.41 1.05 -5.05
CA LYS A 63 11.97 0.02 -6.02
C LYS A 63 13.03 -0.23 -7.10
N ASN A 64 13.63 0.84 -7.63
CA ASN A 64 14.67 0.73 -8.64
C ASN A 64 15.93 0.06 -8.07
N GLU A 65 16.36 0.44 -6.87
CA GLU A 65 17.51 -0.19 -6.19
C GLU A 65 17.30 -1.68 -5.89
N ALA A 66 16.07 -2.08 -5.51
CA ALA A 66 15.74 -3.49 -5.29
C ALA A 66 15.77 -4.32 -6.58
N HIS A 67 15.39 -3.74 -7.73
CA HIS A 67 15.47 -4.40 -9.03
C HIS A 67 16.90 -4.49 -9.59
N HIS A 68 17.78 -3.56 -9.23
CA HIS A 68 19.19 -3.60 -9.63
C HIS A 68 20.04 -4.63 -8.87
N GLN A 69 19.52 -5.24 -7.80
CA GLN A 69 20.21 -6.27 -7.01
C GLN A 69 19.77 -7.71 -7.31
N SER A 70 18.90 -7.94 -8.31
CA SER A 70 18.52 -9.27 -8.81
C SER A 70 19.32 -9.68 -10.04
#